data_AF-D3T0D5-F1
#
_entry.id   AF-D3T0D5-F1
#
_cell.length_a   1.000
_cell.length_b   1.000
_cell.length_c   1.000
_cell.angle_alpha   90.00
_cell.angle_beta   90.00
_cell.angle_gamma   90.00
#
_symmetry.space_group_name_H-M   'P 1'
#
loop_
_entity.id
_entity.type
_entity.pdbx_description
1 polymer ?
#
loop_
_entity_poly.entity_id
_entity_poly.type
_entity_poly.pdbx_seq_one_letter_code
_entity_poly.pdbx_strand_id
1 'polypeptide(L)' 'MNIIDGDKIECSRCDDLILLDDANILGKTNNRTYAKPLCNDCLENVGVPRGYELERDVSYLKTD' A
#
# COMPACT_ATOMS: atom_id res chain seq x y z
N MET A 1 4.24 -0.77 8.17
CA MET A 1 4.67 -0.85 6.75
C MET A 1 6.19 -0.86 6.75
N ASN A 2 6.79 -1.66 5.88
CA ASN A 2 8.25 -1.71 5.71
C ASN A 2 8.59 -1.29 4.28
N ILE A 3 9.36 -0.22 4.16
CA ILE A 3 9.90 0.25 2.88
C ILE A 3 11.25 -0.45 2.68
N ILE A 4 11.46 -0.96 1.48
CA ILE A 4 12.64 -1.72 1.07
C ILE A 4 13.38 -0.86 0.04
N ASP A 5 14.70 -0.79 0.16
CA ASP A 5 15.58 -0.04 -0.76
C ASP A 5 15.20 1.45 -0.97
N GLY A 6 14.42 2.04 -0.05
CA GLY A 6 14.00 3.45 -0.08
C GLY A 6 12.88 3.78 -1.07
N ASP A 7 12.60 2.91 -2.04
CA ASP A 7 11.64 3.15 -3.13
C ASP A 7 10.65 2.00 -3.38
N LYS A 8 10.80 0.87 -2.68
CA LYS A 8 9.94 -0.31 -2.85
C LYS A 8 9.20 -0.66 -1.58
N ILE A 9 8.13 -1.43 -1.75
CA ILE A 9 7.34 -1.97 -0.66
C ILE A 9 6.81 -3.35 -1.05
N GLU A 10 6.63 -4.21 -0.05
CA GLU A 10 6.07 -5.55 -0.25
C GLU A 10 4.54 -5.50 -0.24
N CYS A 11 3.91 -6.08 -1.25
CA CYS A 11 2.47 -6.26 -1.30
C CYS A 11 2.02 -7.19 -0.18
N SER A 12 1.12 -6.73 0.69
CA SER A 12 0.62 -7.51 1.84
C SER A 12 -0.23 -8.73 1.49
N ARG A 13 -0.42 -9.05 0.20
CA ARG A 13 -1.27 -10.14 -0.27
C ARG A 13 -0.53 -11.20 -1.10
N CYS A 14 0.34 -10.78 -2.01
CA CYS A 14 1.09 -11.69 -2.89
C CYS A 14 2.59 -11.69 -2.61
N ASP A 15 3.06 -10.88 -1.64
CA ASP A 15 4.46 -10.73 -1.26
C ASP A 15 5.37 -10.20 -2.39
N ASP A 16 4.79 -9.68 -3.47
CA ASP A 16 5.54 -9.03 -4.56
C ASP A 16 6.13 -7.70 -4.12
N LEU A 17 7.34 -7.41 -4.59
CA LEU A 17 7.96 -6.09 -4.44
C LEU A 17 7.41 -5.14 -5.50
N ILE A 18 6.81 -4.04 -5.05
CA ILE A 18 6.24 -2.99 -5.90
C ILE A 18 6.93 -1.66 -5.60
N LEU A 19 7.06 -0.80 -6.61
CA LEU A 19 7.53 0.57 -6.42
C LEU A 19 6.50 1.35 -5.60
N LEU A 20 6.96 2.24 -4.73
CA LEU A 20 6.09 3.12 -3.95
C LEU A 20 5.17 3.98 -4.83
N ASP A 21 5.62 4.34 -6.03
CA ASP A 21 4.80 5.11 -7.00
C ASP A 21 3.61 4.31 -7.56
N ASP A 22 3.73 2.98 -7.58
CA ASP A 22 2.72 2.06 -8.10
C ASP A 22 1.95 1.34 -6.97
N ALA A 23 2.33 1.60 -5.71
CA ALA A 23 1.76 0.96 -4.56
C ALA A 23 0.48 1.67 -4.10
N ASN A 24 -0.53 0.88 -3.74
CA ASN A 24 -1.75 1.38 -3.14
C ASN A 24 -1.76 1.04 -1.65
N ILE A 25 -2.04 2.01 -0.80
CA ILE A 25 -2.13 1.80 0.64
C ILE A 25 -3.60 1.72 1.05
N LEU A 26 -3.99 0.53 1.54
CA LEU A 26 -5.30 0.30 2.12
C LEU A 26 -5.22 0.53 3.64
N GLY A 27 -5.73 1.66 4.10
CA GLY A 27 -5.79 2.05 5.50
C GLY A 27 -7.15 1.75 6.12
N LYS A 28 -7.21 1.39 7.40
CA LYS A 28 -8.49 1.32 8.13
C LYS A 28 -8.91 2.72 8.58
N THR A 29 -10.15 3.11 8.34
CA THR A 29 -10.70 4.40 8.79
C THR A 29 -10.47 4.57 10.30
N ASN A 30 -9.91 5.72 10.70
CA ASN A 30 -9.51 6.06 12.06
C ASN A 30 -8.40 5.20 12.69
N ASN A 31 -7.73 4.32 11.94
CA ASN A 31 -6.57 3.58 12.41
C ASN A 31 -5.43 3.60 11.39
N ARG A 32 -4.64 4.68 11.43
CA ARG A 32 -3.47 4.88 10.57
C ARG A 32 -2.36 3.85 10.78
N THR A 33 -2.32 3.16 11.93
CA THR A 33 -1.34 2.09 12.14
C THR A 33 -1.67 0.83 11.34
N TYR A 34 -2.94 0.69 10.93
CA TYR A 34 -3.40 -0.41 10.10
C TYR A 34 -3.43 0.03 8.63
N ALA A 35 -2.26 0.02 8.02
CA ALA A 35 -2.07 0.38 6.62
C ALA A 35 -1.40 -0.78 5.87
N LYS A 36 -2.04 -1.22 4.79
CA LYS A 36 -1.69 -2.42 4.02
C LYS A 36 -1.34 -2.04 2.58
N PRO A 37 -0.06 -2.10 2.18
CA PRO A 37 0.34 -1.93 0.80
C PRO A 37 -0.19 -3.07 -0.07
N LEU A 38 -0.69 -2.74 -1.25
CA LEU A 38 -1.21 -3.65 -2.26
C LEU A 38 -0.76 -3.21 -3.66
N CYS A 39 -0.41 -4.18 -4.51
CA CYS A 39 -0.25 -3.95 -5.94
C CYS A 39 -1.62 -3.70 -6.60
N ASN A 40 -1.62 -3.13 -7.81
CA ASN A 40 -2.86 -2.87 -8.56
C ASN A 40 -3.71 -4.14 -8.75
N ASP A 41 -3.09 -5.24 -9.18
CA ASP A 41 -3.80 -6.51 -9.42
C ASP A 41 -4.50 -7.02 -8.15
N CYS A 42 -3.81 -6.96 -7.00
CA CYS A 42 -4.41 -7.35 -5.73
C CYS A 42 -5.55 -6.40 -5.37
N LEU A 43 -5.35 -5.09 -5.49
CA LEU A 43 -6.39 -4.11 -5.18
C LEU A 43 -7.64 -4.30 -6.04
N GLU A 44 -7.51 -4.56 -7.34
CA GLU A 44 -8.65 -4.82 -8.22
C GLU A 44 -9.42 -6.07 -7.81
N ASN A 45 -8.71 -7.10 -7.33
CA ASN A 45 -9.32 -8.33 -6.83
C ASN A 45 -10.01 -8.16 -5.46
N VAL A 46 -9.44 -7.39 -4.52
CA VAL A 46 -10.01 -7.24 -3.16
C VAL A 46 -11.03 -6.08 -3.09
N GLY A 47 -10.84 -5.04 -3.89
CA GLY A 47 -11.52 -3.76 -3.76
C GLY A 47 -11.14 -3.01 -2.48
N VAL A 48 -11.95 -1.99 -2.15
CA VAL A 48 -11.83 -1.22 -0.90
C VAL A 48 -12.99 -1.62 0.01
N PRO A 49 -12.77 -2.43 1.06
CA PRO A 49 -13.84 -2.86 1.95
C PRO A 49 -14.44 -1.68 2.75
N ARG A 50 -15.67 -1.83 3.24
CA ARG A 50 -16.32 -0.80 4.06
C ARG A 50 -15.51 -0.49 5.32
N GLY A 51 -15.26 0.80 5.57
CA GLY A 51 -14.44 1.26 6.70
C GLY A 51 -12.93 1.20 6.44
N TYR A 52 -12.53 1.04 5.17
CA TYR A 52 -11.17 1.26 4.70
C TYR A 52 -11.13 2.44 3.74
N GLU A 53 -9.97 3.07 3.68
CA GLU A 53 -9.64 4.18 2.80
C GLU A 53 -8.45 3.77 1.94
N LEU A 54 -8.44 4.26 0.71
CA LEU A 54 -7.41 3.97 -0.27
C LEU A 54 -6.59 5.23 -0.52
N GLU A 55 -5.28 5.10 -0.36
CA GLU A 55 -4.30 6.13 -0.70
C GLU A 55 -3.43 5.61 -1.85
N ARG A 56 -3.44 6.33 -2.98
CA ARG A 56 -2.78 5.91 -4.23
C ARG A 56 -1.47 6.62 -4.50
N ASP A 57 -1.28 7.81 -3.92
CA ASP A 57 -0.04 8.57 -4.04
C ASP A 57 0.69 8.51 -2.71
N VAL A 58 1.65 7.59 -2.62
CA VAL A 58 2.50 7.42 -1.44
C VAL A 58 3.96 7.67 -1.74
N SER A 59 4.24 8.42 -2.80
CA SER A 59 5.58 8.84 -3.20
C SER A 59 6.29 9.63 -2.08
N TYR A 60 5.55 10.32 -1.21
CA TYR A 60 6.08 11.04 -0.04
C TYR A 60 6.72 10.14 1.02
N LEU A 61 6.51 8.82 0.94
CA LEU A 61 7.15 7.85 1.84
C LEU A 61 8.57 7.50 1.41
N LYS A 62 8.99 7.87 0.19
CA LYS A 62 10.36 7.66 -0.28
C LYS A 62 11.35 8.37 0.62
N THR A 63 12.47 7.70 0.89
CA THR A 63 13.60 8.26 1.64
C THR A 63 14.83 8.24 0.75
N ASP A 64 15.46 9.40 0.53
CA ASP A 64 16.76 9.57 -0.14
C ASP A 64 17.91 8.83 0.57
#